data_AF-A0A938KIY1-F1
#
_entry.id   AF-A0A938KIY1-F1
#
_cell.length_a   1.000
_cell.length_b   1.000
_cell.length_c   1.000
_cell.angle_alpha   90.00
_cell.angle_beta   90.00
_cell.angle_gamma   90.00
#
_symmetry.space_group_name_H-M   'P 1'
#
loop_
_entity.id
_entity.type
_entity.pdbx_description
1 polymer ?
#
loop_
_entity_poly.entity_id
_entity_poly.type
_entity_poly.pdbx_seq_one_letter_code
_entity_poly.pdbx_strand_id
1 'polypeptide(L)'
;MQTLVVLVFAAAPPSLWDQVRSISKQTWINLAICVLAVVVIGRVWRGLKKINDFVPYIVAVLAAFLIFFYWVYERCEPRFLTPLVEKLAPFFPSKSTQELNEQKRRRGRDV
;
A
#
# COMPACT_ATOMS: atom_id res chain seq x y z
N MET A 1 1.51 -4.01 44.40
CA MET A 1 2.36 -4.56 43.33
C MET A 1 2.66 -3.42 42.36
N GLN A 2 3.58 -2.54 42.74
CA GLN A 2 3.70 -1.18 42.20
C GLN A 2 5.17 -0.80 42.20
N THR A 3 5.96 -1.27 41.22
CA THR A 3 7.35 -0.83 40.97
C THR A 3 7.93 -1.50 39.72
N LEU A 4 7.52 -1.11 38.50
CA LEU A 4 8.25 -1.42 37.25
C LEU A 4 8.01 -0.35 36.16
N VAL A 5 7.91 0.93 36.54
CA VAL A 5 7.72 2.05 35.57
C VAL A 5 8.95 2.97 35.49
N VAL A 6 9.96 2.76 36.33
CA VAL A 6 11.13 3.64 36.37
C VAL A 6 12.30 2.93 35.70
N LEU A 7 12.55 3.21 34.41
CA LEU A 7 13.89 3.17 33.77
C LEU A 7 13.90 3.47 32.25
N VAL A 8 12.78 3.85 31.61
CA VAL A 8 12.77 4.14 30.15
C VAL A 8 13.25 5.56 29.81
N PHE A 9 13.55 6.43 30.78
CA PHE A 9 13.77 7.86 30.54
C PHE A 9 15.24 8.34 30.46
N ALA A 10 16.21 7.43 30.24
CA ALA A 10 17.64 7.79 30.17
C ALA A 10 18.30 7.54 28.80
N ALA A 11 17.55 7.62 27.70
CA ALA A 11 18.14 7.71 26.36
C ALA A 11 18.09 9.16 25.90
N ALA A 12 19.25 9.83 25.80
CA ALA A 12 19.35 11.08 25.05
C ALA A 12 18.79 10.82 23.64
N PRO A 13 17.79 11.61 23.16
CA PRO A 13 17.34 11.43 21.80
C PRO A 13 18.55 11.62 20.88
N PRO A 14 18.79 10.73 19.91
CA PRO A 14 19.83 10.97 18.92
C PRO A 14 19.59 12.37 18.35
N SER A 15 20.66 13.13 18.15
CA SER A 15 20.54 14.46 17.57
C SER A 15 19.76 14.34 16.26
N LEU A 16 18.89 15.32 15.95
CA LEU A 16 18.11 15.31 14.69
C LEU A 16 19.00 15.06 13.47
N TRP A 17 20.26 15.47 13.56
CA TRP A 17 21.30 15.24 12.57
C TRP A 17 21.71 13.78 12.42
N ASP A 18 21.92 13.06 13.52
CA ASP A 18 22.24 11.62 13.50
C ASP A 18 21.05 10.80 12.95
N GLN A 19 19.83 11.24 13.26
CA GLN A 19 18.61 10.61 12.77
C GLN A 19 18.47 10.78 11.25
N VAL A 20 18.74 11.96 10.69
CA VAL A 20 18.73 12.19 9.23
C VAL A 20 19.82 11.37 8.51
N ARG A 21 21.01 11.21 9.13
CA ARG A 21 22.09 10.39 8.58
C ARG A 21 21.79 8.89 8.59
N SER A 22 20.99 8.42 9.55
CA SER A 22 20.57 7.02 9.65
C SER A 22 19.55 6.61 8.58
N ILE A 23 18.96 7.57 7.86
CA ILE A 23 17.95 7.32 6.83
C ILE A 23 18.61 6.66 5.61
N SER A 24 18.15 5.46 5.26
CA SER A 24 18.60 4.74 4.08
C SER A 24 18.31 5.53 2.79
N LYS A 25 19.18 5.41 1.78
CA LYS A 25 18.95 6.00 0.44
C LYS A 25 17.61 5.58 -0.19
N GLN A 26 17.15 4.36 0.13
CA GLN A 26 15.86 3.84 -0.30
C GLN A 26 14.70 4.72 0.17
N THR A 27 14.77 5.24 1.39
CA THR A 27 13.72 6.10 1.96
C THR A 27 13.63 7.42 1.19
N TRP A 28 14.77 8.00 0.81
CA TRP A 28 14.81 9.22 -0.02
C TRP A 28 14.22 9.00 -1.41
N ILE A 29 14.48 7.84 -2.03
CA ILE A 29 13.89 7.48 -3.33
C ILE A 29 12.38 7.30 -3.20
N ASN A 30 11.92 6.55 -2.18
CA ASN A 30 10.49 6.36 -1.94
C ASN A 30 9.78 7.70 -1.68
N LEU A 31 10.41 8.62 -0.94
CA LEU A 31 9.90 9.97 -0.71
C LEU A 31 9.79 10.75 -2.03
N ALA A 32 10.82 10.72 -2.86
CA ALA A 32 10.81 11.40 -4.16
C ALA A 32 9.70 10.85 -5.08
N ILE A 33 9.51 9.53 -5.12
CA ILE A 33 8.44 8.87 -5.87
C ILE A 33 7.07 9.30 -5.33
N CYS A 34 6.91 9.36 -4.01
CA CYS A 34 5.67 9.79 -3.38
C CYS A 34 5.31 11.24 -3.75
N VAL A 35 6.28 12.16 -3.65
CA VAL A 35 6.09 13.57 -4.05
C VAL A 35 5.74 13.67 -5.54
N LEU A 36 6.44 12.93 -6.40
CA LEU A 36 6.17 12.90 -7.83
C LEU A 36 4.75 12.42 -8.12
N ALA A 37 4.29 11.36 -7.46
CA ALA A 37 2.94 10.83 -7.61
C ALA A 37 1.88 11.87 -7.23
N VAL A 38 2.05 12.60 -6.12
CA VAL A 38 1.12 13.66 -5.69
C VAL A 38 1.06 14.78 -6.72
N VAL A 39 2.19 15.21 -7.26
CA VAL A 39 2.24 16.26 -8.29
C VAL A 39 1.49 15.82 -9.55
N VAL A 40 1.70 14.57 -10.01
CA VAL A 40 1.00 14.00 -11.17
C VAL A 40 -0.51 13.96 -10.92
N ILE A 41 -0.94 13.45 -9.76
CA ILE A 41 -2.36 13.41 -9.37
C ILE A 41 -2.97 14.81 -9.39
N GLY A 42 -2.29 15.81 -8.82
CA GLY A 42 -2.78 17.20 -8.83
C GLY A 42 -2.88 17.80 -10.23
N ARG A 43 -1.93 17.50 -11.11
CA ARG A 43 -1.93 17.94 -12.52
C ARG A 43 -3.08 17.32 -13.30
N VAL A 44 -3.30 16.02 -13.12
CA VAL A 44 -4.41 15.26 -13.71
C VAL A 44 -5.72 15.81 -13.20
N TRP A 45 -5.91 15.93 -11.88
CA TRP A 45 -7.12 16.47 -11.27
C TRP A 45 -7.50 17.85 -11.81
N ARG A 46 -6.51 18.76 -11.89
CA ARG A 46 -6.73 20.11 -12.46
C ARG A 46 -7.09 20.05 -13.95
N GLY A 47 -6.54 19.09 -14.69
CA GLY A 47 -6.90 18.83 -16.09
C GLY A 47 -8.35 18.37 -16.24
N LEU A 48 -8.79 17.38 -15.45
CA LEU A 48 -10.15 16.87 -15.53
C LEU A 48 -11.21 17.91 -15.09
N LYS A 49 -10.90 18.73 -14.08
CA LYS A 49 -11.79 19.82 -13.66
C LYS A 49 -12.07 20.86 -14.76
N LYS A 50 -11.14 21.08 -15.69
CA LYS A 50 -11.37 22.01 -16.81
C LYS A 50 -12.47 21.51 -17.77
N ILE A 51 -12.70 20.20 -17.82
CA ILE A 51 -13.67 19.58 -18.71
C ILE A 51 -15.02 19.53 -18.02
N ASN A 52 -15.06 19.05 -16.78
CA ASN A 52 -16.25 19.00 -15.94
C ASN A 52 -15.84 18.80 -14.47
N ASP A 53 -16.45 19.54 -13.56
CA ASP A 53 -16.20 19.43 -12.12
C ASP A 53 -16.50 18.04 -11.56
N PHE A 54 -17.40 17.26 -12.18
CA PHE A 54 -17.82 15.95 -11.68
C PHE A 54 -16.90 14.78 -12.13
N VAL A 55 -16.29 14.88 -13.32
CA VAL A 55 -15.44 13.81 -13.87
C VAL A 55 -14.26 13.40 -12.98
N PRO A 56 -13.49 14.30 -12.31
CA PRO A 56 -12.39 13.87 -11.46
C PRO A 56 -12.83 12.95 -10.32
N TYR A 57 -14.06 13.10 -9.81
CA TYR A 57 -14.59 12.24 -8.76
C TYR A 57 -14.87 10.83 -9.27
N ILE A 58 -15.48 10.71 -10.46
CA ILE A 58 -15.71 9.39 -11.09
C ILE A 58 -14.38 8.68 -11.32
N VAL A 59 -13.40 9.39 -11.88
CA VAL A 59 -12.06 8.83 -12.15
C VAL A 59 -11.35 8.46 -10.85
N ALA A 60 -11.46 9.26 -9.79
CA ALA A 60 -10.87 8.95 -8.49
C ALA A 60 -11.47 7.68 -7.88
N VAL A 61 -12.80 7.52 -7.94
CA VAL A 61 -13.48 6.30 -7.48
C VAL A 61 -13.03 5.10 -8.31
N LEU A 62 -13.01 5.22 -9.63
CA LEU A 62 -12.57 4.14 -10.52
C LEU A 62 -11.12 3.73 -10.24
N ALA A 63 -10.23 4.70 -10.06
CA ALA A 63 -8.83 4.45 -9.72
C ALA A 63 -8.68 3.77 -8.35
N ALA A 64 -9.46 4.20 -7.35
CA ALA A 64 -9.46 3.57 -6.03
C ALA A 64 -9.92 2.11 -6.11
N PHE A 65 -10.97 1.81 -6.88
CA PHE A 65 -11.39 0.41 -7.13
C PHE A 65 -10.32 -0.39 -7.85
N LEU A 66 -9.66 0.18 -8.85
CA LEU A 66 -8.63 -0.52 -9.61
C LEU A 66 -7.42 -0.86 -8.71
N ILE A 67 -6.98 0.09 -7.88
CA ILE A 67 -5.91 -0.11 -6.90
C ILE A 67 -6.34 -1.15 -5.86
N PHE A 68 -7.58 -1.07 -5.38
CA PHE A 68 -8.12 -2.03 -4.41
C PHE A 68 -8.13 -3.46 -4.98
N PHE A 69 -8.62 -3.65 -6.20
CA PHE A 69 -8.59 -4.96 -6.86
C PHE A 69 -7.18 -5.44 -7.13
N TYR A 70 -6.27 -4.55 -7.52
CA TYR A 70 -4.86 -4.89 -7.68
C TYR A 70 -4.24 -5.38 -6.36
N TRP A 71 -4.53 -4.71 -5.25
CA TRP A 71 -4.10 -5.15 -3.91
C TRP A 71 -4.71 -6.49 -3.50
N VAL A 72 -5.99 -6.72 -3.75
CA VAL A 72 -6.66 -8.01 -3.47
C VAL A 72 -6.07 -9.14 -4.30
N TYR A 73 -5.78 -8.88 -5.58
CA TYR A 73 -5.27 -9.87 -6.52
C TYR A 73 -3.80 -10.25 -6.26
N GLU A 74 -2.93 -9.25 -6.09
CA GLU A 74 -1.47 -9.43 -5.91
C GLU A 74 -1.05 -9.53 -4.43
N ARG A 75 -1.97 -9.30 -3.47
CA ARG A 75 -1.70 -9.30 -2.02
C ARG A 75 -0.60 -8.34 -1.58
N CYS A 76 -0.41 -7.25 -2.32
CA CYS A 76 0.58 -6.21 -2.03
C CYS A 76 -0.04 -5.01 -1.29
N GLU A 77 -0.91 -5.27 -0.32
CA GLU A 77 -1.58 -4.23 0.45
C GLU A 77 -0.73 -3.71 1.61
N PRO A 78 -0.92 -2.46 2.04
CA PRO A 78 -0.23 -1.95 3.21
C PRO A 78 -0.84 -2.51 4.50
N ARG A 79 -0.01 -2.66 5.55
CA ARG A 79 -0.38 -3.32 6.83
C ARG A 79 -1.65 -2.79 7.51
N PHE A 80 -2.04 -1.55 7.24
CA PHE A 80 -3.23 -0.95 7.82
C PHE A 80 -4.53 -1.36 7.11
N LEU A 81 -4.47 -1.80 5.84
CA LEU A 81 -5.62 -2.24 5.06
C LEU A 81 -5.86 -3.75 5.13
N THR A 82 -4.86 -4.50 5.59
CA THR A 82 -4.92 -5.95 5.79
C THR A 82 -6.19 -6.46 6.47
N PRO A 83 -6.67 -5.88 7.60
CA PRO A 83 -7.88 -6.42 8.24
C PRO A 83 -9.17 -6.23 7.41
N LEU A 84 -9.19 -5.29 6.47
CA LEU A 84 -10.32 -5.04 5.58
C LEU A 84 -10.26 -6.01 4.38
N VAL A 85 -9.09 -6.13 3.77
CA VAL A 85 -8.88 -6.97 2.60
C VAL A 85 -8.95 -8.45 2.96
N GLU A 86 -8.51 -8.88 4.15
CA GLU A 86 -8.66 -10.28 4.60
C GLU A 86 -10.13 -10.72 4.73
N LYS A 87 -11.05 -9.80 5.01
CA LYS A 87 -12.49 -10.12 5.06
C LYS A 87 -13.13 -10.20 3.68
N LEU A 88 -12.63 -9.42 2.73
CA LEU A 88 -13.15 -9.35 1.35
C LEU A 88 -12.48 -10.37 0.42
N ALA A 89 -11.24 -10.72 0.75
CA ALA A 89 -10.40 -11.77 0.17
C ALA A 89 -11.13 -13.03 -0.31
N PRO A 90 -11.96 -13.71 0.52
CA PRO A 90 -12.59 -14.97 0.12
C PRO A 90 -13.60 -14.81 -1.02
N PHE A 91 -14.09 -13.59 -1.29
CA PHE A 91 -15.05 -13.34 -2.36
C PHE A 91 -14.41 -13.09 -3.73
N PHE A 92 -13.14 -12.68 -3.76
CA PHE A 92 -12.48 -12.26 -4.99
C PHE A 92 -11.41 -13.27 -5.44
N PRO A 93 -11.32 -13.59 -6.74
CA PRO A 93 -10.27 -14.45 -7.25
C PRO A 93 -8.91 -13.79 -7.03
N SER A 94 -7.97 -14.55 -6.48
CA SER A 94 -6.59 -14.11 -6.28
C SER A 94 -5.64 -14.95 -7.11
N LYS A 95 -4.45 -14.40 -7.40
CA LYS A 95 -3.39 -15.10 -8.12
C LYS A 95 -3.04 -16.45 -7.47
N SER A 96 -3.00 -16.50 -6.13
CA SER A 96 -2.75 -17.74 -5.38
C SER A 96 -3.78 -18.85 -5.64
N THR A 97 -5.04 -18.48 -5.82
CA THR A 97 -6.13 -19.42 -6.13
C THR A 97 -5.97 -19.98 -7.55
N GLN A 98 -5.51 -19.15 -8.49
CA GLN A 98 -5.23 -19.60 -9.86
C GLN A 98 -4.03 -20.54 -9.92
N GLU A 99 -2.92 -20.20 -9.26
CA GLU A 99 -1.73 -21.04 -9.20
C GLU A 99 -2.05 -22.43 -8.59
N LEU A 100 -2.86 -22.48 -7.52
CA LEU A 100 -3.31 -23.75 -6.93
C LEU A 100 -4.12 -24.60 -7.91
N ASN A 101 -5.04 -23.97 -8.65
CA ASN A 101 -5.87 -24.67 -9.64
C ASN A 101 -5.04 -25.16 -10.83
N GLU A 102 -4.05 -24.38 -11.26
CA GLU A 102 -3.10 -24.80 -12.29
C GLU A 102 -2.22 -25.96 -11.82
N GLN A 103 -1.70 -25.91 -10.60
CA GLN A 103 -0.93 -27.01 -10.02
C GLN A 103 -1.78 -28.29 -9.93
N LYS A 104 -3.05 -28.20 -9.53
CA LYS A 104 -3.97 -29.35 -9.54
C LYS A 104 -4.17 -29.91 -10.95
N ARG A 105 -4.34 -29.04 -11.96
CA ARG A 105 -4.47 -29.47 -13.36
C ARG A 105 -3.20 -30.13 -13.90
N ARG A 106 -2.01 -29.64 -13.50
CA ARG A 106 -0.73 -30.26 -13.87
C ARG A 106 -0.57 -31.62 -13.19
N ARG A 107 -0.76 -31.68 -11.87
CA ARG A 107 -0.69 -32.92 -11.09
C ARG A 107 -1.66 -34.00 -11.58
N GLY A 108 -2.87 -33.62 -12.01
CA GLY A 108 -3.85 -34.56 -12.57
C GLY A 108 -3.54 -35.04 -13.99
N ARG A 109 -2.58 -34.41 -14.70
CA ARG A 109 -2.05 -34.89 -15.99
C ARG A 109 -0.90 -35.88 -15.81
N ASP A 110 -0.20 -35.80 -14.69
CA ASP A 110 1.00 -36.60 -14.38
C ASP A 110 0.67 -37.91 -13.63
N VAL A 111 -0.62 -38.24 -13.45
CA VAL A 111 -1.14 -39.50 -12.87
C VAL A 111 -1.95 -40.28 -13.89
#